data_AF-A0A850V9E8-F1
#
_entry.id   AF-A0A850V9E8-F1
#
_cell.length_a   1.000
_cell.length_b   1.000
_cell.length_c   1.000
_cell.angle_alpha   90.00
_cell.angle_beta   90.00
_cell.angle_gamma   90.00
#
_symmetry.space_group_name_H-M   'P 1'
#
loop_
_entity.id
_entity.type
_entity.pdbx_description
1 polymer ?
#
loop_
_entity_poly.entity_id
_entity_poly.type
_entity_poly.pdbx_seq_one_letter_code
_entity_poly.pdbx_strand_id
1 'polypeptide(L)'
;LLLQIPLLHRALAMSKRPLSLYASPWTSPTWLKTSESYVGKGTLKGQAGDRYHKTWANYFVRFLDEYAKHNLTFWAVTAENEPTAGLINNYPFQCLGFTAEQQRDFIARDLGPALANSSHRHVQLIILDDNRLHLPHWARVV
;
A
#
# COMPACT_ATOMS: atom_id res chain seq x y z
N LEU A 1 3.04 15.60 -5.85
CA LEU A 1 3.69 16.40 -4.77
C LEU A 1 3.21 17.85 -4.74
N LEU A 2 3.23 18.57 -5.87
CA LEU A 2 2.92 20.02 -5.92
C LEU A 2 1.53 20.43 -5.41
N LEU A 3 0.52 19.55 -5.50
CA LEU A 3 -0.85 19.87 -5.04
C LEU A 3 -1.15 19.34 -3.63
N GLN A 4 -0.88 18.07 -3.35
CA GLN A 4 -1.29 17.43 -2.10
C GLN A 4 -0.53 17.94 -0.87
N ILE A 5 0.80 18.08 -0.94
CA ILE A 5 1.62 18.44 0.22
C ILE A 5 1.27 19.83 0.77
N PRO A 6 1.15 20.88 -0.06
CA PRO A 6 0.71 22.20 0.44
C PRO A 6 -0.68 22.16 1.08
N LEU A 7 -1.61 21.37 0.53
CA LEU A 7 -2.95 21.23 1.09
C LEU A 7 -2.93 20.50 2.45
N LEU A 8 -2.12 19.47 2.60
CA LEU A 8 -1.94 18.76 3.87
C LEU A 8 -1.37 19.68 4.95
N HIS A 9 -0.36 20.49 4.63
CA HIS A 9 0.16 21.48 5.58
C HIS A 9 -0.89 22.49 6.02
N ARG A 10 -1.71 22.98 5.07
CA ARG A 10 -2.81 23.88 5.42
C ARG A 10 -3.84 23.22 6.32
N ALA A 11 -4.23 21.99 6.03
CA ALA A 11 -5.16 21.23 6.88
C ALA A 11 -4.60 21.02 8.30
N LEU A 12 -3.32 20.65 8.41
CA LEU A 12 -2.63 20.48 9.69
C LEU A 12 -2.57 21.78 10.49
N ALA A 13 -2.22 22.90 9.84
CA ALA A 13 -2.14 24.21 10.49
C ALA A 13 -3.50 24.74 10.97
N MET A 14 -4.58 24.37 10.30
CA MET A 14 -5.95 24.79 10.65
C MET A 14 -6.61 23.92 11.72
N SER A 15 -6.10 22.71 11.96
CA SER A 15 -6.72 21.78 12.88
C SER A 15 -6.36 22.09 14.33
N LYS A 16 -7.37 22.11 15.21
CA LYS A 16 -7.17 22.19 16.68
C LYS A 16 -6.80 20.84 17.30
N ARG A 17 -6.92 19.75 16.55
CA ARG A 17 -6.61 18.38 16.99
C ARG A 17 -5.48 17.81 16.13
N PRO A 18 -4.62 16.93 16.66
CA PRO A 18 -3.67 16.19 15.83
C PRO A 18 -4.40 15.44 14.72
N LEU A 19 -3.99 15.65 13.46
CA LEU A 19 -4.50 14.87 12.33
C LEU A 19 -3.59 13.67 12.08
N SER A 20 -4.18 12.49 11.91
CA SER A 20 -3.47 11.27 11.54
C SER A 20 -3.58 11.07 10.04
N LEU A 21 -2.44 10.98 9.36
CA LEU A 21 -2.40 10.67 7.93
C LEU A 21 -2.34 9.16 7.74
N TYR A 22 -3.07 8.63 6.77
CA TYR A 22 -2.86 7.28 6.26
C TYR A 22 -2.71 7.30 4.74
N ALA A 23 -2.03 6.29 4.18
CA ALA A 23 -1.83 6.16 2.74
C ALA A 23 -2.18 4.75 2.25
N SER A 24 -2.80 4.68 1.08
CA SER A 24 -3.14 3.43 0.38
C SER A 24 -2.69 3.55 -1.07
N PRO A 25 -1.86 2.62 -1.60
CA PRO A 25 -1.56 2.58 -3.03
C PRO A 25 -2.70 1.91 -3.81
N TRP A 26 -2.88 2.32 -5.06
CA TRP A 26 -3.83 1.69 -5.99
C TRP A 26 -3.17 0.76 -7.02
N THR A 27 -1.89 1.00 -7.35
CA THR A 27 -1.18 0.16 -8.32
C THR A 27 0.32 0.33 -8.13
N SER A 28 1.07 -0.74 -8.35
CA SER A 28 2.50 -0.66 -8.56
C SER A 28 2.86 -0.12 -9.94
N PRO A 29 4.12 0.28 -10.18
CA PRO A 29 4.66 0.44 -11.53
C PRO A 29 4.36 -0.79 -12.41
N THR A 30 3.99 -0.56 -13.68
CA THR A 30 3.50 -1.62 -14.57
C THR A 30 4.51 -2.75 -14.78
N TRP A 31 5.81 -2.46 -14.80
CA TRP A 31 6.85 -3.46 -15.00
C TRP A 31 6.96 -4.48 -13.85
N LEU A 32 6.39 -4.16 -12.67
CA LEU A 32 6.25 -5.09 -11.55
C LEU A 32 5.01 -6.00 -11.67
N LYS A 33 4.08 -5.72 -12.59
CA LYS A 33 2.76 -6.38 -12.67
C LYS A 33 2.73 -7.46 -13.75
N THR A 34 2.03 -8.56 -13.49
CA THR A 34 1.84 -9.64 -14.48
C THR A 34 1.15 -9.17 -15.76
N SER A 35 0.28 -8.16 -15.66
CA SER A 35 -0.46 -7.59 -16.80
C SER A 35 0.28 -6.49 -17.55
N GLU A 36 1.39 -5.97 -17.00
CA GLU A 36 2.10 -4.79 -17.51
C GLU A 36 1.18 -3.56 -17.74
N SER A 37 0.05 -3.50 -17.04
CA SER A 37 -0.98 -2.47 -17.14
C SER A 37 -1.36 -1.92 -15.77
N TYR A 38 -1.75 -0.65 -15.71
CA TYR A 38 -2.28 -0.06 -14.48
C TYR A 38 -3.67 -0.58 -14.14
N VAL A 39 -4.47 -0.94 -15.15
CA VAL A 39 -5.87 -1.37 -15.03
C VAL A 39 -6.02 -2.85 -15.39
N GLY A 40 -7.18 -3.42 -15.05
CA GLY A 40 -7.50 -4.83 -15.32
C GLY A 40 -6.75 -5.82 -14.41
N LYS A 41 -7.03 -7.11 -14.62
CA LYS A 41 -6.49 -8.17 -13.75
C LYS A 41 -4.97 -8.24 -13.84
N GLY A 42 -4.31 -8.10 -12.70
CA GLY A 42 -2.86 -8.21 -12.60
C GLY A 42 -2.37 -8.12 -11.16
N THR A 43 -1.48 -9.04 -10.80
CA THR A 43 -0.80 -9.11 -9.49
C THR A 43 0.66 -8.68 -9.66
N LEU A 44 1.42 -8.62 -8.58
CA LEU A 44 2.88 -8.59 -8.70
C LEU A 44 3.41 -9.84 -9.44
N LYS A 45 4.49 -9.65 -10.21
CA LYS A 45 5.25 -10.76 -10.81
C LYS A 45 5.93 -11.58 -9.73
N GLY A 46 6.09 -12.88 -9.99
CA GLY A 46 6.83 -13.79 -9.12
C GLY A 46 6.10 -14.10 -7.81
N GLN A 47 6.84 -14.12 -6.70
CA GLN A 47 6.32 -14.56 -5.40
C GLN A 47 6.95 -13.82 -4.22
N ALA A 48 6.23 -13.74 -3.10
CA ALA A 48 6.70 -13.06 -1.89
C ALA A 48 8.09 -13.56 -1.43
N GLY A 49 8.97 -12.62 -1.09
CA GLY A 49 10.39 -12.81 -0.80
C GLY A 49 11.32 -12.57 -1.99
N ASP A 50 10.80 -12.42 -3.20
CA ASP A 50 11.60 -12.19 -4.41
C ASP A 50 11.92 -10.71 -4.67
N ARG A 51 12.59 -10.44 -5.80
CA ARG A 51 13.00 -9.08 -6.17
C ARG A 51 11.81 -8.16 -6.46
N TYR A 52 10.70 -8.66 -6.99
CA TYR A 52 9.55 -7.85 -7.36
C TYR A 52 8.80 -7.38 -6.11
N HIS A 53 8.57 -8.30 -5.17
CA HIS A 53 7.89 -8.02 -3.91
C HIS A 53 8.75 -7.15 -2.98
N LYS A 54 10.06 -7.43 -2.87
CA LYS A 54 10.99 -6.55 -2.15
C LYS A 54 11.05 -5.15 -2.75
N THR A 55 11.02 -5.03 -4.07
CA THR A 55 10.98 -3.71 -4.73
C THR A 55 9.69 -2.98 -4.37
N TRP A 56 8.56 -3.66 -4.38
CA TRP A 56 7.29 -3.05 -3.99
C TRP A 56 7.29 -2.61 -2.52
N ALA A 57 7.76 -3.46 -1.60
CA ALA A 57 7.92 -3.09 -0.19
C ALA A 57 8.85 -1.87 -0.01
N ASN A 58 9.98 -1.80 -0.72
CA ASN A 58 10.87 -0.65 -0.69
C ASN A 58 10.25 0.62 -1.28
N TYR A 59 9.27 0.49 -2.18
CA TYR A 59 8.50 1.63 -2.68
C TYR A 59 7.68 2.30 -1.56
N PHE A 60 7.09 1.53 -0.63
CA PHE A 60 6.42 2.08 0.55
C PHE A 60 7.39 2.88 1.43
N VAL A 61 8.55 2.30 1.74
CA VAL A 61 9.58 2.99 2.54
C VAL A 61 10.01 4.28 1.84
N ARG A 62 10.23 4.23 0.51
CA ARG A 62 10.60 5.43 -0.25
C ARG A 62 9.51 6.48 -0.26
N PHE A 63 8.24 6.09 -0.37
CA PHE A 63 7.10 7.01 -0.27
C PHE A 63 7.11 7.75 1.09
N LEU A 64 7.29 7.00 2.18
CA LEU A 64 7.36 7.58 3.52
C LEU A 64 8.59 8.49 3.70
N ASP A 65 9.74 8.10 3.15
CA ASP A 65 10.95 8.94 3.14
C ASP A 65 10.72 10.27 2.42
N GLU A 66 10.08 10.24 1.23
CA GLU A 66 9.83 11.47 0.48
C GLU A 66 8.85 12.39 1.20
N TYR A 67 7.80 11.88 1.84
CA TYR A 67 6.90 12.71 2.64
C TYR A 67 7.55 13.23 3.93
N ALA A 68 8.43 12.45 4.56
CA ALA A 68 9.16 12.88 5.75
C ALA A 68 10.09 14.07 5.46
N LYS A 69 10.67 14.18 4.25
CA LYS A 69 11.42 15.38 3.81
C LYS A 69 10.59 16.65 3.81
N HIS A 70 9.27 16.53 3.73
CA HIS A 70 8.31 17.62 3.81
C HIS A 70 7.68 17.75 5.21
N ASN A 71 8.26 17.15 6.26
CA ASN A 71 7.71 17.15 7.63
C ASN A 71 6.29 16.59 7.72
N LEU A 72 5.93 15.64 6.86
CA LEU A 72 4.67 14.90 6.92
C LEU A 72 4.97 13.46 7.33
N THR A 73 4.34 13.03 8.42
CA THR A 73 4.45 11.66 8.94
C THR A 73 3.10 10.97 8.88
N PHE A 74 3.14 9.65 8.73
CA PHE A 74 1.94 8.83 8.61
C PHE A 74 1.68 8.07 9.91
N TRP A 75 0.41 7.99 10.28
CA TRP A 75 -0.04 7.09 11.32
C TRP A 75 -0.10 5.66 10.80
N ALA A 76 -0.58 5.46 9.58
CA ALA A 76 -0.75 4.14 8.99
C ALA A 76 -0.52 4.10 7.48
N VAL A 77 -0.29 2.90 6.95
CA VAL A 77 -0.44 2.57 5.53
C VAL A 77 -1.32 1.33 5.40
N THR A 78 -2.01 1.20 4.27
CA THR A 78 -2.70 -0.05 3.93
C THR A 78 -1.85 -0.88 2.98
N ALA A 79 -1.99 -2.20 3.03
CA ALA A 79 -1.16 -3.11 2.23
C ALA A 79 -1.40 -2.96 0.71
N GLU A 80 -2.64 -2.64 0.32
CA GLU A 80 -3.10 -2.32 -1.03
C GLU A 80 -4.53 -1.81 -0.92
N ASN A 81 -4.92 -0.79 -1.70
CA ASN A 81 -6.32 -0.40 -1.79
C ASN A 81 -7.08 -1.44 -2.65
N GLU A 82 -8.18 -1.98 -2.13
CA GLU A 82 -9.05 -2.94 -2.83
C GLU A 82 -8.27 -4.06 -3.56
N PRO A 83 -7.47 -4.88 -2.85
CA PRO A 83 -6.67 -5.95 -3.43
C PRO A 83 -7.48 -6.94 -4.29
N THR A 84 -8.80 -7.05 -4.05
CA THR A 84 -9.66 -7.92 -4.85
C THR A 84 -9.99 -7.34 -6.22
N ALA A 85 -9.92 -6.02 -6.39
CA ALA A 85 -10.19 -5.34 -7.66
C ALA A 85 -9.20 -5.78 -8.75
N GLY A 86 -7.91 -5.92 -8.40
CA GLY A 86 -6.88 -6.38 -9.33
C GLY A 86 -6.99 -7.87 -9.70
N LEU A 87 -7.98 -8.59 -9.19
CA LEU A 87 -8.33 -9.96 -9.59
C LEU A 87 -9.45 -10.00 -10.65
N ILE A 88 -10.05 -8.85 -10.99
CA ILE A 88 -11.14 -8.69 -11.96
C ILE A 88 -10.57 -8.34 -13.34
N ASN A 89 -10.88 -9.15 -14.37
CA ASN A 89 -10.28 -9.03 -15.72
C ASN A 89 -10.26 -7.61 -16.29
N ASN A 90 -11.40 -6.94 -16.32
CA ASN A 90 -11.56 -5.63 -16.94
C ASN A 90 -11.84 -4.53 -15.91
N TYR A 91 -11.17 -4.58 -14.75
CA TYR A 91 -11.32 -3.51 -13.76
C TYR A 91 -10.92 -2.15 -14.39
N PRO A 92 -11.77 -1.11 -14.28
CA PRO A 92 -11.70 0.04 -15.17
C PRO A 92 -10.60 1.06 -14.82
N PHE A 93 -9.99 0.96 -13.64
CA PHE A 93 -8.96 1.90 -13.17
C PHE A 93 -7.84 1.19 -12.40
N GLN A 94 -6.93 1.97 -11.84
CA GLN A 94 -5.73 1.51 -11.15
C GLN A 94 -6.07 0.48 -10.07
N CYS A 95 -5.48 -0.70 -10.16
CA CYS A 95 -5.64 -1.77 -9.17
C CYS A 95 -4.40 -2.66 -9.14
N LEU A 96 -4.06 -3.25 -8.01
CA LEU A 96 -3.07 -4.33 -7.93
C LEU A 96 -3.67 -5.51 -7.16
N GLY A 97 -3.67 -6.67 -7.80
CA GLY A 97 -4.35 -7.85 -7.29
C GLY A 97 -3.56 -8.57 -6.20
N PHE A 98 -4.23 -8.92 -5.11
CA PHE A 98 -3.77 -9.89 -4.12
C PHE A 98 -4.91 -10.81 -3.70
N THR A 99 -4.68 -12.12 -3.62
CA THR A 99 -5.50 -12.98 -2.75
C THR A 99 -5.12 -12.75 -1.28
N ALA A 100 -5.94 -13.27 -0.34
CA ALA A 100 -5.62 -13.18 1.08
C ALA A 100 -4.26 -13.82 1.41
N GLU A 101 -3.93 -14.98 0.81
CA GLU A 101 -2.65 -15.66 0.98
C GLU A 101 -1.48 -14.87 0.39
N GLN A 102 -1.69 -14.25 -0.78
CA GLN A 102 -0.67 -13.39 -1.39
C GLN A 102 -0.41 -12.16 -0.52
N GLN A 103 -1.45 -11.53 0.03
CA GLN A 103 -1.30 -10.40 0.95
C GLN A 103 -0.59 -10.84 2.25
N ARG A 104 -0.97 -11.97 2.84
CA ARG A 104 -0.29 -12.56 4.00
C ARG A 104 1.20 -12.73 3.74
N ASP A 105 1.56 -13.41 2.65
CA ASP A 105 2.96 -13.74 2.37
C ASP A 105 3.77 -12.49 2.01
N PHE A 106 3.19 -11.53 1.27
CA PHE A 106 3.83 -10.24 0.99
C PHE A 106 4.10 -9.46 2.28
N ILE A 107 3.14 -9.41 3.21
CA ILE A 107 3.31 -8.75 4.50
C ILE A 107 4.40 -9.45 5.31
N ALA A 108 4.33 -10.77 5.45
CA ALA A 108 5.26 -11.53 6.29
C ALA A 108 6.69 -11.51 5.77
N ARG A 109 6.89 -11.58 4.44
CA ARG A 109 8.21 -11.75 3.84
C ARG A 109 8.86 -10.45 3.35
N ASP A 110 8.05 -9.43 3.03
CA ASP A 110 8.55 -8.24 2.34
C ASP A 110 8.13 -6.94 3.05
N LEU A 111 6.84 -6.60 3.06
CA LEU A 111 6.37 -5.29 3.54
C LEU A 111 6.58 -5.09 5.04
N GLY A 112 6.24 -6.08 5.86
CA GLY A 112 6.43 -6.04 7.31
C GLY A 112 7.91 -5.85 7.68
N PRO A 113 8.83 -6.73 7.22
CA PRO A 113 10.26 -6.55 7.45
C PRO A 113 10.83 -5.23 6.91
N ALA A 114 10.39 -4.77 5.73
CA ALA A 114 10.86 -3.50 5.16
C ALA A 114 10.47 -2.30 6.03
N LEU A 115 9.21 -2.24 6.49
CA LEU A 115 8.75 -1.19 7.40
C LEU A 115 9.47 -1.27 8.76
N ALA A 116 9.56 -2.46 9.35
CA ALA A 116 10.21 -2.67 10.65
C ALA A 116 11.69 -2.29 10.67
N ASN A 117 12.41 -2.52 9.57
CA ASN A 117 13.83 -2.19 9.43
C ASN A 117 14.09 -0.74 8.98
N SER A 118 13.03 0.03 8.68
CA SER A 118 13.15 1.44 8.27
C SER A 118 13.07 2.41 9.46
N SER A 119 13.31 3.69 9.19
CA SER A 119 13.02 4.80 10.13
C SER A 119 11.53 4.94 10.43
N HIS A 120 10.65 4.31 9.64
CA HIS A 120 9.18 4.40 9.72
C HIS A 120 8.54 3.21 10.45
N ARG A 121 9.29 2.43 11.23
CA ARG A 121 8.79 1.25 11.99
C ARG A 121 7.61 1.49 12.94
N HIS A 122 7.27 2.75 13.22
CA HIS A 122 6.15 3.15 14.06
C HIS A 122 4.83 3.29 13.28
N VAL A 123 4.91 3.36 11.94
CA VAL A 123 3.74 3.43 11.05
C VAL A 123 2.98 2.11 11.13
N GLN A 124 1.68 2.20 11.39
CA GLN A 124 0.81 1.02 11.46
C GLN A 124 0.57 0.46 10.06
N LEU A 125 0.44 -0.87 9.96
CA LEU A 125 0.08 -1.54 8.72
C LEU A 125 -1.34 -2.09 8.84
N ILE A 126 -2.22 -1.67 7.94
CA ILE A 126 -3.62 -2.10 7.87
C ILE A 126 -3.78 -3.08 6.70
N ILE A 127 -4.41 -4.22 6.97
CA ILE A 127 -4.69 -5.27 5.97
C ILE A 127 -6.04 -5.03 5.29
N LEU A 128 -6.35 -5.84 4.27
CA LEU A 128 -7.59 -5.80 3.49
C LEU A 128 -7.80 -4.50 2.71
N ASP A 129 -8.20 -3.41 3.37
CA ASP A 129 -8.59 -2.11 2.74
C ASP A 129 -9.57 -2.30 1.55
N ASP A 130 -10.58 -3.14 1.77
CA ASP A 130 -11.58 -3.57 0.80
C ASP A 130 -12.94 -3.77 1.48
N ASN A 131 -13.93 -4.17 0.70
CA ASN A 131 -15.29 -4.43 1.11
C ASN A 131 -15.39 -5.47 2.25
N ARG A 132 -16.25 -5.16 3.23
CA ARG A 132 -16.48 -6.01 4.42
C ARG A 132 -16.95 -7.44 4.10
N LEU A 133 -17.43 -7.71 2.87
CA LEU A 133 -17.86 -9.04 2.44
C LEU A 133 -16.71 -10.06 2.41
N HIS A 134 -15.45 -9.60 2.35
CA HIS A 134 -14.27 -10.45 2.45
C HIS A 134 -13.93 -10.86 3.90
N LEU A 135 -14.60 -10.27 4.88
CA LEU A 135 -14.48 -10.65 6.29
C LEU A 135 -15.52 -11.72 6.66
N PRO A 136 -15.19 -12.66 7.57
CA PRO A 136 -13.95 -12.71 8.36
C PRO A 136 -12.80 -13.46 7.68
N HIS A 137 -13.02 -14.01 6.47
CA HIS A 137 -12.06 -14.90 5.82
C HIS A 137 -10.67 -14.24 5.69
N TRP A 138 -10.61 -13.01 5.18
CA TRP A 138 -9.34 -12.31 4.97
C TRP A 138 -8.53 -12.16 6.26
N ALA A 139 -9.19 -11.76 7.35
CA ALA A 139 -8.57 -11.59 8.66
C ALA A 139 -8.20 -12.90 9.37
N ARG A 140 -8.70 -14.05 8.91
CA ARG A 140 -8.27 -15.37 9.39
C ARG A 140 -7.03 -15.88 8.65
N VAL A 141 -6.82 -15.40 7.42
CA VAL A 141 -5.72 -15.83 6.55
C VAL A 141 -4.49 -14.96 6.75
N VAL A 142 -4.67 -13.65 6.75
CA VAL A 142 -3.61 -12.64 6.93
C VAL A 142 -3.31 -12.47 8.40
#